data_AF-A0A6L3MIX7-F1
#
_entry.id   AF-A0A6L3MIX7-F1
#
_cell.length_a   1.000
_cell.length_b   1.000
_cell.length_c   1.000
_cell.angle_alpha   90.00
_cell.angle_beta   90.00
_cell.angle_gamma   90.00
#
_symmetry.space_group_name_H-M   'P 1'
#
loop_
_entity.id
_entity.type
_entity.pdbx_description
1 polymer ?
#
loop_
_entity_poly.entity_id
_entity_poly.type
_entity_poly.pdbx_seq_one_letter_code
_entity_poly.pdbx_strand_id
1 'polypeptide(L)'
;MKKYLKTQQNPFGQSVGFAIDHQPCLPIEQNLTGQYVQLLHIDGEIPDQAATEIWQAVETEPDAACWTYLPYSAPESKTQLKQSLDDLFGFQGSTHFLIEVDGKVQ
;
A
#
# COMPACT_ATOMS: atom_id res chain seq x y z
N MET A 1 -40.74 6.01 -6.00
CA MET A 1 -39.49 5.90 -6.79
C MET A 1 -38.95 4.49 -6.64
N LYS A 2 -38.66 3.78 -7.73
CA LYS A 2 -38.19 2.38 -7.64
C LYS A 2 -36.75 2.37 -7.08
N LYS A 3 -36.50 1.58 -6.02
CA LYS A 3 -35.27 1.54 -5.20
C LYS A 3 -33.96 1.19 -5.94
N TYR A 4 -33.98 0.96 -7.26
CA TYR A 4 -32.84 0.50 -8.06
C TYR A 4 -32.19 1.58 -8.94
N LEU A 5 -32.81 2.74 -9.12
CA LEU A 5 -32.22 3.85 -9.87
C LEU A 5 -31.23 4.60 -8.97
N LYS A 6 -29.98 4.11 -8.91
CA LYS A 6 -28.88 4.70 -8.13
C LYS A 6 -27.95 5.58 -8.98
N THR A 7 -28.46 6.19 -10.05
CA THR A 7 -27.65 6.98 -10.99
C THR A 7 -28.19 8.39 -11.18
N GLN A 8 -27.30 9.32 -11.50
CA GLN A 8 -27.54 10.73 -11.81
C GLN A 8 -26.69 11.18 -13.00
N GLN A 9 -27.00 12.34 -13.59
CA GLN A 9 -26.15 12.95 -14.62
C GLN A 9 -25.12 13.88 -13.96
N ASN A 10 -23.85 13.73 -14.30
CA ASN A 10 -22.83 14.69 -13.90
C ASN A 10 -22.87 15.95 -14.81
N PRO A 11 -22.09 17.02 -14.52
CA PRO A 11 -22.07 18.24 -15.34
C PRO A 11 -21.65 18.05 -16.80
N PHE A 12 -21.07 16.90 -17.15
CA PHE A 12 -20.66 16.52 -18.50
C PHE A 12 -21.70 15.64 -19.22
N GLY A 13 -22.87 15.40 -18.62
CA GLY A 13 -23.92 14.58 -19.20
C GLY A 13 -23.62 13.07 -19.19
N GLN A 14 -22.79 12.62 -18.25
CA GLN A 14 -22.51 11.19 -18.05
C GLN A 14 -23.37 10.63 -16.91
N SER A 15 -23.89 9.41 -17.10
CA SER A 15 -24.59 8.68 -16.03
C SER A 15 -23.60 8.14 -15.00
N VAL A 16 -23.59 8.71 -13.80
CA VAL A 16 -22.74 8.34 -12.66
C VAL A 16 -23.59 7.83 -11.50
N GLY A 17 -23.00 7.12 -10.53
CA GLY A 17 -23.68 6.74 -9.29
C GLY A 17 -24.00 7.94 -8.39
N PHE A 18 -24.99 7.81 -7.51
CA PHE A 18 -25.19 8.80 -6.44
C PHE A 18 -24.02 8.76 -5.44
N ALA A 19 -23.62 9.93 -4.97
CA ALA A 19 -22.76 10.03 -3.81
C ALA A 19 -23.53 9.50 -2.58
N ILE A 20 -22.91 8.59 -1.84
CA ILE A 20 -23.43 8.09 -0.57
C ILE A 20 -22.58 8.72 0.52
N ASP A 21 -23.25 9.40 1.45
CA ASP A 21 -22.62 9.85 2.67
C ASP A 21 -22.25 8.62 3.49
N HIS A 22 -20.96 8.43 3.72
CA HIS A 22 -20.41 7.31 4.47
C HIS A 22 -19.45 7.86 5.51
N GLN A 23 -19.50 7.28 6.70
CA GLN A 23 -18.49 7.59 7.71
C GLN A 23 -17.12 7.11 7.21
N PRO A 24 -16.05 7.89 7.44
CA PRO A 24 -14.71 7.45 7.11
C PRO A 24 -14.41 6.11 7.79
N CYS A 25 -13.79 5.19 7.05
CA CYS A 25 -13.24 3.99 7.65
C CYS A 25 -12.17 4.39 8.66
N LEU A 26 -12.16 3.76 9.83
CA LEU A 26 -11.07 3.91 10.78
C LEU A 26 -9.83 3.16 10.25
N PRO A 27 -8.62 3.72 10.42
CA PRO A 27 -7.39 3.02 10.07
C PRO A 27 -7.20 1.77 10.94
N ILE A 28 -6.48 0.79 10.40
CA ILE A 28 -6.13 -0.43 11.12
C ILE A 28 -4.79 -0.18 11.81
N GLU A 29 -4.76 -0.19 13.14
CA GLU A 29 -3.57 0.19 13.93
C GLU A 29 -2.92 -1.02 14.61
N GLN A 30 -3.08 -2.21 14.03
CA GLN A 30 -2.69 -3.47 14.64
C GLN A 30 -2.27 -4.50 13.60
N ASN A 31 -1.44 -5.45 14.01
CA ASN A 31 -1.07 -6.57 13.15
C ASN A 31 -2.30 -7.41 12.77
N LEU A 32 -2.29 -7.94 11.55
CA LEU A 32 -3.33 -8.83 11.06
C LEU A 32 -2.73 -10.22 10.82
N THR A 33 -3.33 -11.25 11.41
CA THR A 33 -2.90 -12.63 11.24
C THR A 33 -3.80 -13.33 10.22
N GLY A 34 -3.23 -13.71 9.09
CA GLY A 34 -3.86 -14.57 8.11
C GLY A 34 -3.46 -16.04 8.31
N GLN A 35 -4.00 -16.91 7.44
CA GLN A 35 -3.67 -18.34 7.45
C GLN A 35 -2.24 -18.63 6.96
N TYR A 36 -1.71 -17.79 6.05
CA TYR A 36 -0.42 -18.01 5.39
C TYR A 36 0.53 -16.81 5.52
N VAL A 37 0.02 -15.65 5.91
CA VAL A 37 0.76 -14.40 5.97
C VAL A 37 0.38 -13.63 7.23
N GLN A 38 1.32 -12.86 7.75
CA GLN A 38 1.05 -11.85 8.76
C GLN A 38 1.28 -10.47 8.15
N LEU A 39 0.41 -9.52 8.46
CA LEU A 39 0.60 -8.11 8.12
C LEU A 39 1.04 -7.41 9.40
N LEU A 40 2.30 -6.99 9.43
CA LEU A 40 2.88 -6.27 10.55
C LEU A 40 2.62 -4.78 10.35
N HIS A 41 1.84 -4.18 11.23
CA HIS A 41 1.52 -2.76 11.18
C HIS A 41 2.80 -1.94 11.38
N ILE A 42 3.00 -0.93 10.52
CA ILE A 42 4.12 -0.01 10.62
C ILE A 42 3.68 1.20 11.44
N ASP A 43 4.21 1.34 12.65
CA ASP A 43 3.96 2.45 13.57
C ASP A 43 5.22 3.29 13.88
N GLY A 44 6.29 3.09 13.13
CA GLY A 44 7.57 3.77 13.31
C GLY A 44 8.60 3.41 12.25
N GLU A 45 9.88 3.54 12.62
CA GLU A 45 11.01 3.21 11.73
C GLU A 45 10.99 1.73 11.37
N ILE A 46 11.35 1.45 10.12
CA ILE A 46 11.42 0.10 9.59
C ILE A 46 12.66 -0.60 10.12
N PRO A 47 12.52 -1.80 10.72
CA PRO A 47 13.68 -2.55 11.20
C PRO A 47 14.70 -2.81 10.07
N ASP A 48 15.99 -2.64 10.36
CA ASP A 48 17.06 -2.88 9.39
C ASP A 48 17.02 -4.27 8.76
N GLN A 49 16.57 -5.26 9.53
CA GLN A 49 16.37 -6.62 9.05
C GLN A 49 15.29 -6.68 7.96
N ALA A 50 14.13 -6.06 8.19
CA ALA A 50 13.05 -6.01 7.22
C ALA A 50 13.49 -5.29 5.93
N ALA A 51 14.18 -4.16 6.05
CA ALA A 51 14.73 -3.46 4.89
C ALA A 51 15.76 -4.31 4.12
N THR A 52 16.52 -5.17 4.81
CA THR A 52 17.44 -6.12 4.17
C THR A 52 16.68 -7.19 3.38
N GLU A 53 15.62 -7.75 3.96
CA GLU A 53 14.84 -8.83 3.34
C GLU A 53 14.09 -8.32 2.10
N ILE A 54 13.48 -7.13 2.18
CA ILE A 54 12.86 -6.50 1.01
C ILE A 54 13.91 -6.20 -0.07
N TRP A 55 15.08 -5.68 0.33
CA TRP A 55 16.15 -5.40 -0.64
C TRP A 55 16.62 -6.65 -1.39
N GLN A 56 16.66 -7.82 -0.73
CA GLN A 56 17.01 -9.09 -1.37
C GLN A 56 16.04 -9.45 -2.49
N ALA A 57 14.75 -9.11 -2.36
CA ALA A 57 13.80 -9.27 -3.46
C ALA A 57 14.08 -8.26 -4.58
N VAL A 58 14.18 -6.98 -4.21
CA VAL A 58 14.38 -5.87 -5.16
C VAL A 58 15.65 -6.02 -6.00
N GLU A 59 16.77 -6.43 -5.40
CA GLU A 59 18.05 -6.58 -6.11
C GLU A 59 18.09 -7.78 -7.05
N THR A 60 17.15 -8.71 -6.91
CA THR A 60 17.04 -9.90 -7.78
C THR A 60 16.09 -9.71 -8.96
N GLU A 61 15.40 -8.56 -9.03
CA GLU A 61 14.56 -8.23 -10.16
C GLU A 61 15.39 -8.16 -11.45
N PRO A 62 14.95 -8.78 -12.56
CA PRO A 62 15.73 -8.88 -13.78
C PRO A 62 15.95 -7.52 -14.46
N ASP A 63 15.01 -6.59 -14.28
CA ASP A 63 15.07 -5.22 -14.73
C ASP A 63 14.13 -4.32 -13.90
N ALA A 64 14.12 -3.02 -14.20
CA ALA A 64 13.30 -2.04 -13.50
C ALA A 64 11.82 -2.02 -13.94
N ALA A 65 11.36 -2.93 -14.80
CA ALA A 65 10.00 -2.89 -15.34
C ALA A 65 8.93 -3.10 -14.28
N CYS A 66 9.21 -3.79 -13.18
CA CYS A 66 8.31 -3.94 -12.04
C CYS A 66 7.92 -2.61 -11.38
N TRP A 67 8.68 -1.54 -11.63
CA TRP A 67 8.40 -0.18 -11.14
C TRP A 67 7.61 0.69 -12.12
N THR A 68 7.36 0.24 -13.35
CA THR A 68 6.79 1.05 -14.46
C THR A 68 5.50 1.79 -14.10
N TYR A 69 4.67 1.21 -13.23
CA TYR A 69 3.35 1.73 -12.87
C TYR A 69 3.27 2.27 -11.45
N LEU A 70 4.41 2.35 -10.76
CA LEU A 70 4.50 2.92 -9.42
C LEU A 70 4.73 4.44 -9.54
N PRO A 71 4.15 5.24 -8.63
CA PRO A 71 4.32 6.70 -8.64
C PRO A 71 5.69 7.15 -8.07
N TYR A 72 6.63 6.22 -7.93
CA TYR A 72 8.00 6.41 -7.45
C TYR A 72 8.97 5.55 -8.28
N SER A 73 10.23 5.99 -8.38
CA SER A 73 11.27 5.28 -9.11
C SER A 73 11.77 4.05 -8.34
N ALA A 74 12.39 3.12 -9.07
CA ALA A 74 13.15 2.03 -8.48
C ALA A 74 14.24 2.57 -7.54
N PRO A 75 14.40 2.00 -6.33
CA PRO A 75 15.50 2.35 -5.44
C PRO A 75 16.84 1.87 -6.03
N GLU A 76 17.86 2.71 -5.95
CA GLU A 76 19.21 2.43 -6.47
C GLU A 76 20.11 1.78 -5.43
N SER A 77 19.69 1.77 -4.15
CA SER A 77 20.41 1.15 -3.05
C SER A 77 19.49 0.75 -1.91
N LYS A 78 19.93 -0.20 -1.08
CA LYS A 78 19.25 -0.56 0.17
C LYS A 78 19.01 0.65 1.08
N THR A 79 19.97 1.58 1.17
CA THR A 79 19.83 2.80 1.99
C THR A 79 18.70 3.68 1.47
N GLN A 80 18.61 3.87 0.15
CA GLN A 80 17.52 4.62 -0.45
C GLN A 80 16.18 3.91 -0.27
N LEU A 81 16.13 2.59 -0.44
CA LEU A 81 14.92 1.80 -0.17
C LEU A 81 14.48 1.99 1.29
N LYS A 82 15.38 1.85 2.27
CA LYS A 82 15.06 2.05 3.68
C LYS A 82 14.48 3.44 3.92
N GLN A 83 15.13 4.48 3.39
CA GLN A 83 14.65 5.85 3.54
C GLN A 83 13.24 6.04 2.95
N SER A 84 12.96 5.42 1.79
CA SER A 84 11.62 5.45 1.19
C SER A 84 10.60 4.67 2.01
N LEU A 85 10.98 3.54 2.62
CA LEU A 85 10.10 2.76 3.49
C LEU A 85 9.78 3.53 4.79
N ASP A 86 10.77 4.17 5.41
CA ASP A 86 10.60 4.99 6.61
C ASP A 86 9.68 6.20 6.36
N ASP A 87 9.74 6.78 5.16
CA ASP A 87 8.85 7.86 4.73
C ASP A 87 7.54 7.35 4.10
N LEU A 88 7.27 6.04 4.15
CA LEU A 88 6.08 5.41 3.58
C LEU A 88 5.83 5.80 2.11
N PHE A 89 6.90 5.93 1.34
CA PHE A 89 6.92 6.42 -0.05
C PHE A 89 6.16 7.75 -0.27
N GLY A 90 6.01 8.56 0.79
CA GLY A 90 5.28 9.83 0.75
C GLY A 90 3.75 9.70 0.78
N PHE A 91 3.18 8.51 1.02
CA PHE A 91 1.74 8.30 1.09
C PHE A 91 1.16 8.70 2.46
N GLN A 92 1.10 10.00 2.70
CA GLN A 92 0.58 10.57 3.94
C GLN A 92 -0.88 10.16 4.21
N GLY A 93 -1.20 9.82 5.47
CA GLY A 93 -2.55 9.45 5.89
C GLY A 93 -3.00 8.04 5.47
N SER A 94 -2.07 7.18 5.06
CA SER A 94 -2.33 5.78 4.75
C SER A 94 -1.72 4.85 5.80
N THR A 95 -2.33 3.67 5.95
CA THR A 95 -1.83 2.60 6.81
C THR A 95 -1.03 1.62 5.95
N HIS A 96 0.23 1.40 6.29
CA HIS A 96 1.10 0.43 5.63
C HIS A 96 1.38 -0.77 6.53
N PHE A 97 1.69 -1.89 5.89
CA PHE A 97 2.06 -3.12 6.55
C PHE A 97 3.29 -3.72 5.87
N LEU A 98 4.14 -4.37 6.65
CA LEU A 98 5.10 -5.33 6.15
C LEU A 98 4.38 -6.68 5.97
N ILE A 99 4.61 -7.33 4.83
CA ILE A 99 4.08 -8.67 4.58
C ILE A 99 5.12 -9.67 5.10
N GLU A 100 4.75 -10.45 6.10
CA GLU A 100 5.58 -11.52 6.64
C GLU A 100 5.04 -12.89 6.20
N VAL A 101 5.94 -13.71 5.66
CA VAL A 101 5.70 -15.10 5.29
C VAL A 101 6.77 -15.96 5.94
N ASP A 102 6.36 -16.97 6.72
CA ASP A 102 7.26 -17.88 7.44
C ASP A 102 8.35 -17.16 8.26
N GLY A 103 8.01 -16.03 8.87
CA GLY A 103 8.92 -15.24 9.72
C GLY A 103 9.92 -14.36 8.96
N LYS A 104 9.74 -14.17 7.65
CA LYS A 104 10.53 -13.25 6.82
C LYS A 104 9.64 -12.23 6.15
N VAL A 105 10.10 -10.99 6.10
CA VAL A 105 9.46 -9.91 5.36
C VAL A 105 9.77 -10.08 3.87
N GLN A 106 8.76 -9.91 3.00
CA GLN A 106 8.89 -9.98 1.55
C GLN A 106 8.26 -8.75 0.88
#